data_AF-A0A6L6CWI8-F1
#
_entry.id   AF-A0A6L6CWI8-F1
#
_cell.length_a   1.000
_cell.length_b   1.000
_cell.length_c   1.000
_cell.angle_alpha   90.00
_cell.angle_beta   90.00
_cell.angle_gamma   90.00
#
_symmetry.space_group_name_H-M   'P 1'
#
loop_
_entity.id
_entity.type
_entity.pdbx_description
1 polymer ?
#
loop_
_entity_poly.entity_id
_entity_poly.type
_entity_poly.pdbx_seq_one_letter_code
_entity_poly.pdbx_strand_id
1 'polypeptide(L)'
;MRRRFIAPIALLLVVALAGCSGGNSADNVVQPTGDLSQENLNDPSTPDPGMEAAAASCNAAKEVSGRPPRIVTTVAPITNLVALMVSGTSIEVDGIVPEGTNSHTFEPPPSAASVVERADVIFVNGLGLEDPTLELARANAKNSVVCELGTAILPKGSWIFDFSFPMDGGKPNPHVWTSPFLVLGYLNIIRDAATALDPSSMEIIDANYIKLSRIAMDLDEAVKTASATIAPANRKLLTYHDAYAYFADRYGYEVVGAIQPQSFEEPSPKEIANLIDQVKKEGVVAVFGSEVFPSPVLEQIGKEAGV
;
A
#
# COMPACT_ATOMS: atom_id res chain seq x y z
N MET A 1 -68.03 11.42 -56.20
CA MET A 1 -69.04 12.08 -55.34
C MET A 1 -68.39 12.32 -53.96
N ARG A 2 -68.25 13.59 -53.54
CA ARG A 2 -67.91 14.13 -52.17
C ARG A 2 -66.63 13.60 -51.47
N ARG A 3 -65.48 14.30 -51.37
CA ARG A 3 -65.04 15.53 -50.63
C ARG A 3 -65.02 15.46 -49.08
N ARG A 4 -63.81 15.73 -48.53
CA ARG A 4 -63.42 16.31 -47.20
C ARG A 4 -63.11 15.29 -46.07
N PHE A 5 -62.18 15.46 -45.12
CA PHE A 5 -61.47 16.62 -44.53
C PHE A 5 -60.06 16.26 -44.03
N ILE A 6 -59.17 17.27 -43.97
CA ILE A 6 -57.88 17.31 -43.25
C ILE A 6 -58.12 17.92 -41.86
N ALA A 7 -57.47 17.42 -40.81
CA ALA A 7 -57.14 18.18 -39.61
C ALA A 7 -55.84 17.63 -38.94
N PRO A 8 -54.94 18.50 -38.45
CA PRO A 8 -53.62 18.12 -37.94
C PRO A 8 -53.63 17.94 -36.41
N ILE A 9 -52.79 17.05 -35.88
CA ILE A 9 -52.48 17.01 -34.45
C ILE A 9 -51.10 17.60 -34.26
N ALA A 10 -51.09 18.83 -33.75
CA ALA A 10 -49.96 19.44 -33.06
C ALA A 10 -49.85 18.82 -31.67
N LEU A 11 -48.65 18.47 -31.21
CA LEU A 11 -48.39 18.32 -29.79
C LEU A 11 -47.11 19.06 -29.40
N LEU A 12 -47.30 19.92 -28.40
CA LEU A 12 -46.40 20.93 -27.88
C LEU A 12 -45.19 20.34 -27.16
N LEU A 13 -44.06 21.00 -27.38
CA LEU A 13 -42.97 21.15 -26.42
C LEU A 13 -43.47 21.91 -25.19
N VAL A 14 -43.31 21.34 -23.98
CA VAL A 14 -43.11 22.09 -22.74
C VAL A 14 -42.13 21.28 -21.87
N VAL A 15 -40.85 21.64 -21.91
CA VAL A 15 -39.89 21.24 -20.88
C VAL A 15 -39.90 22.36 -19.84
N ALA A 16 -40.51 22.09 -18.70
CA ALA A 16 -40.47 22.97 -17.54
C ALA A 16 -39.24 22.61 -16.69
N LEU A 17 -38.31 23.56 -16.60
CA LEU A 17 -37.35 23.70 -15.51
C LEU A 17 -38.08 23.99 -14.20
N ALA A 18 -37.72 23.30 -13.12
CA ALA A 18 -37.48 23.86 -11.79
C ALA A 18 -37.15 22.74 -10.79
N GLY A 19 -36.03 22.88 -10.08
CA GLY A 19 -35.67 22.03 -8.96
C GLY A 19 -34.22 22.20 -8.52
N CYS A 20 -33.87 23.38 -8.03
CA CYS A 20 -32.60 23.64 -7.38
C CYS A 20 -32.46 22.91 -6.03
N SER A 21 -31.20 22.75 -5.62
CA SER A 21 -30.70 22.82 -4.24
C SER A 21 -30.77 21.55 -3.37
N GLY A 22 -29.57 21.02 -3.10
CA GLY A 22 -29.29 20.16 -1.96
C GLY A 22 -27.85 19.68 -2.01
N GLY A 23 -26.90 20.56 -1.67
CA GLY A 23 -25.51 20.15 -1.48
C GLY A 23 -25.41 19.13 -0.36
N ASN A 24 -24.88 17.96 -0.67
CA ASN A 24 -24.36 17.00 0.28
C ASN A 24 -23.02 16.51 -0.26
N SER A 25 -21.95 16.86 0.45
CA SER A 25 -20.65 16.25 0.33
C SER A 25 -20.78 14.76 0.66
N ALA A 26 -20.83 13.92 -0.35
CA ALA A 26 -20.67 12.47 -0.27
C ALA A 26 -20.34 11.90 -1.66
N ASP A 27 -19.32 12.45 -2.31
CA ASP A 27 -18.75 11.86 -3.52
C ASP A 27 -17.76 10.75 -3.12
N ASN A 28 -18.32 9.67 -2.58
CA ASN A 28 -17.59 8.42 -2.40
C ASN A 28 -17.46 7.77 -3.77
N VAL A 29 -16.23 7.61 -4.26
CA VAL A 29 -15.94 6.80 -5.44
C VAL A 29 -16.39 5.36 -5.16
N VAL A 30 -17.29 4.87 -6.00
CA VAL A 30 -17.76 3.48 -5.94
C VAL A 30 -16.62 2.58 -6.40
N GLN A 31 -16.21 1.67 -5.52
CA GLN A 31 -15.25 0.59 -5.81
C GLN A 31 -15.62 -0.10 -7.15
N PRO A 32 -14.64 -0.48 -7.99
CA PRO A 32 -14.90 -1.20 -9.24
C PRO A 32 -15.80 -2.41 -8.98
N THR A 33 -16.88 -2.56 -9.77
CA THR A 33 -17.95 -3.54 -9.54
C THR A 33 -17.56 -5.01 -9.83
N GLY A 34 -16.27 -5.32 -9.92
CA GLY A 34 -15.75 -6.66 -10.15
C GLY A 34 -15.40 -7.35 -8.84
N ASP A 35 -16.36 -8.13 -8.31
CA ASP A 35 -16.22 -9.07 -7.18
C ASP A 35 -15.71 -8.49 -5.83
N LEU A 36 -16.66 -7.97 -5.06
CA LEU A 36 -16.52 -7.58 -3.65
C LEU A 36 -17.20 -8.59 -2.71
N SER A 37 -17.02 -9.90 -2.94
CA SER A 37 -17.39 -10.90 -1.94
C SER A 37 -16.69 -10.63 -0.60
N GLN A 38 -17.24 -11.08 0.53
CA GLN A 38 -16.66 -10.84 1.87
C GLN A 38 -15.21 -11.34 2.03
N GLU A 39 -14.73 -12.19 1.11
CA GLU A 39 -13.32 -12.64 1.05
C GLU A 39 -12.39 -11.63 0.32
N ASN A 40 -12.97 -10.64 -0.37
CA ASN A 40 -12.29 -9.61 -1.18
C ASN A 40 -12.37 -8.19 -0.58
N LEU A 41 -12.84 -8.06 0.65
CA LEU A 41 -12.64 -6.88 1.50
C LEU A 41 -12.25 -7.43 2.87
N ASN A 42 -11.24 -6.84 3.53
CA ASN A 42 -10.88 -7.17 4.91
C ASN A 42 -12.15 -7.37 5.74
N ASP A 43 -12.35 -8.54 6.37
CA ASP A 43 -13.53 -8.79 7.20
C ASP A 43 -13.61 -7.71 8.30
N PRO A 44 -14.53 -6.73 8.19
CA PRO A 44 -14.60 -5.59 9.07
C PRO A 44 -15.37 -5.93 10.37
N SER A 45 -15.65 -7.21 10.62
CA SER A 45 -16.56 -7.66 11.68
C SER A 45 -16.02 -7.53 13.11
N THR A 46 -14.76 -7.12 13.29
CA THR A 46 -14.25 -6.66 14.60
C THR A 46 -13.76 -5.22 14.50
N PRO A 47 -14.54 -4.24 15.00
CA PRO A 47 -14.08 -2.87 15.16
C PRO A 47 -12.77 -2.85 15.95
N ASP A 48 -11.70 -2.35 15.34
CA ASP A 48 -10.43 -2.08 16.00
C ASP A 48 -10.31 -0.57 16.22
N PRO A 49 -10.48 -0.06 17.45
CA PRO A 49 -10.45 1.37 17.71
C PRO A 49 -9.12 2.05 17.33
N GLY A 50 -8.01 1.30 17.34
CA GLY A 50 -6.70 1.81 16.95
C GLY A 50 -6.59 2.00 15.45
N MET A 51 -7.04 1.02 14.68
CA MET A 51 -7.15 1.10 13.22
C MET A 51 -8.12 2.21 12.80
N GLU A 52 -9.31 2.28 13.40
CA GLU A 52 -10.30 3.32 13.12
C GLU A 52 -9.78 4.73 13.42
N ALA A 53 -9.05 4.90 14.52
CA ALA A 53 -8.42 6.18 14.86
C ALA A 53 -7.32 6.54 13.85
N ALA A 54 -6.50 5.58 13.41
CA ALA A 54 -5.48 5.80 12.39
C ALA A 54 -6.12 6.20 11.04
N ALA A 55 -7.17 5.49 10.61
CA ALA A 55 -7.92 5.83 9.40
C ALA A 55 -8.58 7.22 9.49
N ALA A 56 -9.16 7.56 10.65
CA ALA A 56 -9.73 8.89 10.87
C ALA A 56 -8.66 10.00 10.82
N SER A 57 -7.46 9.75 11.36
CA SER A 57 -6.32 10.68 11.26
C SER A 57 -5.93 10.92 9.79
N CYS A 58 -5.89 9.87 8.97
CA CYS A 58 -5.58 9.99 7.55
C CYS A 58 -6.60 10.85 6.76
N ASN A 59 -7.86 10.88 7.20
CA ASN A 59 -8.94 11.64 6.55
C ASN A 59 -9.01 13.12 6.98
N ALA A 60 -8.03 13.61 7.74
CA ALA A 60 -8.02 15.00 8.23
C ALA A 60 -7.43 16.02 7.23
N ALA A 61 -7.08 15.59 6.01
CA ALA A 61 -6.51 16.45 4.98
C ALA A 61 -7.50 17.56 4.57
N LYS A 62 -6.97 18.74 4.22
CA LYS A 62 -7.76 19.91 3.86
C LYS A 62 -7.22 20.52 2.57
N GLU A 63 -8.10 21.20 1.86
CA GLU A 63 -7.75 21.91 0.62
C GLU A 63 -6.59 22.88 0.86
N VAL A 64 -5.61 22.83 -0.04
CA VAL A 64 -4.47 23.75 -0.06
C VAL A 64 -4.66 24.71 -1.22
N SER A 65 -4.85 25.99 -0.90
CA SER A 65 -5.03 27.06 -1.90
C SER A 65 -3.80 27.96 -1.97
N GLY A 66 -3.50 28.45 -3.18
CA GLY A 66 -2.45 29.47 -3.40
C GLY A 66 -1.02 28.94 -3.56
N ARG A 67 -0.81 27.62 -3.49
CA ARG A 67 0.44 26.92 -3.83
C ARG A 67 0.17 25.46 -4.16
N PRO A 68 1.09 24.77 -4.84
CA PRO A 68 1.12 23.31 -4.90
C PRO A 68 1.00 22.66 -3.50
N PRO A 69 0.10 21.68 -3.30
CA PRO A 69 0.11 20.83 -2.12
C PRO A 69 1.37 19.96 -2.11
N ARG A 70 1.86 19.63 -0.90
CA ARG A 70 3.06 18.81 -0.70
C ARG A 70 2.71 17.55 0.06
N ILE A 71 3.00 16.40 -0.52
CA ILE A 71 2.91 15.10 0.14
C ILE A 71 4.32 14.60 0.41
N VAL A 72 4.62 14.29 1.67
CA VAL A 72 5.86 13.61 2.04
C VAL A 72 5.56 12.14 2.33
N THR A 73 6.46 11.26 1.92
CA THR A 73 6.34 9.82 2.08
C THR A 73 7.61 9.27 2.69
N THR A 74 7.55 8.04 3.21
CA THR A 74 8.70 7.36 3.82
C THR A 74 9.38 6.44 2.82
N VAL A 75 8.93 5.19 2.73
CA VAL A 75 9.55 4.14 1.93
C VAL A 75 9.16 4.22 0.45
N ALA A 76 10.10 3.84 -0.42
CA ALA A 76 9.95 3.91 -1.87
C ALA A 76 8.66 3.28 -2.43
N PRO A 77 8.15 2.13 -1.93
CA PRO A 77 6.87 1.59 -2.39
C PRO A 77 5.70 2.57 -2.18
N ILE A 78 5.64 3.23 -1.01
CA ILE A 78 4.60 4.23 -0.72
C ILE A 78 4.81 5.48 -1.57
N THR A 79 6.07 5.95 -1.69
CA THR A 79 6.42 7.07 -2.56
C THR A 79 5.92 6.85 -3.99
N ASN A 80 6.12 5.65 -4.52
CA ASN A 80 5.69 5.30 -5.88
C ASN A 80 4.17 5.28 -6.02
N LEU A 81 3.44 4.67 -5.07
CA LEU A 81 1.98 4.67 -5.08
C LEU A 81 1.40 6.09 -5.06
N VAL A 82 1.95 6.96 -4.21
CA VAL A 82 1.53 8.36 -4.11
C VAL A 82 1.85 9.12 -5.39
N ALA A 83 3.07 9.01 -5.91
CA ALA A 83 3.49 9.70 -7.14
C ALA A 83 2.64 9.29 -8.35
N LEU A 84 2.29 8.00 -8.46
CA LEU A 84 1.39 7.52 -9.51
C LEU A 84 -0.04 8.03 -9.33
N MET A 85 -0.53 8.10 -8.08
CA MET A 85 -1.87 8.62 -7.78
C MET A 85 -2.03 10.07 -8.25
N VAL A 86 -1.05 10.92 -7.93
CA VAL A 86 -1.10 12.36 -8.22
C VAL A 86 -0.48 12.74 -9.55
N SER A 87 -0.16 11.76 -10.39
CA SER A 87 0.43 11.99 -11.71
C SER A 87 -0.49 12.85 -12.58
N GLY A 88 0.06 13.94 -13.14
CA GLY A 88 -0.69 14.91 -13.94
C GLY A 88 -1.36 16.04 -13.14
N THR A 89 -1.17 16.09 -11.83
CA THR A 89 -1.65 17.18 -10.96
C THR A 89 -0.53 18.17 -10.62
N SER A 90 -0.85 19.20 -9.82
CA SER A 90 0.16 20.12 -9.27
C SER A 90 0.79 19.65 -7.95
N ILE A 91 0.34 18.52 -7.39
CA ILE A 91 0.81 18.02 -6.09
C ILE A 91 2.27 17.58 -6.20
N GLU A 92 3.11 18.07 -5.28
CA GLU A 92 4.51 17.68 -5.16
C GLU A 92 4.66 16.49 -4.21
N VAL A 93 5.53 15.53 -4.54
CA VAL A 93 5.79 14.33 -3.74
C VAL A 93 7.28 14.23 -3.42
N ASP A 94 7.60 14.15 -2.12
CA ASP A 94 8.97 13.93 -1.63
C ASP A 94 9.03 12.60 -0.86
N GLY A 95 10.04 11.77 -1.13
CA GLY A 95 10.32 10.53 -0.40
C GLY A 95 11.51 10.70 0.54
N ILE A 96 11.36 10.33 1.82
CA ILE A 96 12.40 10.50 2.83
C ILE A 96 13.41 9.35 2.81
N VAL A 97 12.97 8.10 2.65
CA VAL A 97 13.85 6.93 2.59
C VAL A 97 14.27 6.72 1.14
N PRO A 98 15.56 6.83 0.79
CA PRO A 98 16.01 6.61 -0.58
C PRO A 98 15.77 5.17 -1.04
N GLU A 99 15.49 4.99 -2.32
CA GLU A 99 15.49 3.67 -2.96
C GLU A 99 16.85 2.97 -2.72
N GLY A 100 16.82 1.66 -2.45
CA GLY A 100 18.04 0.94 -2.06
C GLY A 100 18.32 0.87 -0.55
N THR A 101 17.61 1.63 0.29
CA THR A 101 17.98 1.82 1.71
C THR A 101 17.16 0.95 2.67
N ASN A 102 17.77 0.53 3.79
CA ASN A 102 17.06 -0.15 4.87
C ASN A 102 16.14 0.77 5.63
N SER A 103 14.84 0.61 5.46
CA SER A 103 13.87 1.40 6.21
C SER A 103 13.83 1.05 7.71
N HIS A 104 14.21 -0.16 8.12
CA HIS A 104 14.22 -0.56 9.54
C HIS A 104 15.31 0.15 10.35
N THR A 105 16.43 0.49 9.70
CA THR A 105 17.58 1.14 10.35
C THR A 105 17.85 2.53 9.80
N PHE A 106 16.97 3.05 8.95
CA PHE A 106 17.13 4.37 8.37
C PHE A 106 16.91 5.45 9.43
N GLU A 107 17.93 6.29 9.60
CA GLU A 107 17.85 7.49 10.41
C GLU A 107 17.72 8.72 9.49
N PRO A 108 16.61 9.48 9.57
CA PRO A 108 16.44 10.64 8.72
C PRO A 108 17.49 11.71 9.04
N PRO A 109 18.16 12.30 8.03
CA PRO A 109 19.13 13.35 8.28
C PRO A 109 18.42 14.61 8.85
N PRO A 110 19.11 15.48 9.59
CA PRO A 110 18.49 16.70 10.13
C PRO A 110 17.81 17.59 9.08
N SER A 111 18.29 17.57 7.82
CA SER A 111 17.67 18.27 6.70
C SER A 111 16.25 17.79 6.37
N ALA A 112 15.90 16.54 6.70
CA ALA A 112 14.56 15.99 6.53
C ALA A 112 13.52 16.73 7.37
N ALA A 113 13.91 17.36 8.50
CA ALA A 113 13.01 18.13 9.35
C ALA A 113 12.29 19.25 8.59
N SER A 114 13.03 19.98 7.73
CA SER A 114 12.45 21.05 6.89
C SER A 114 11.58 20.52 5.75
N VAL A 115 11.81 19.28 5.31
CA VAL A 115 10.97 18.62 4.30
C VAL A 115 9.63 18.24 4.93
N VAL A 116 9.65 17.53 6.07
CA VAL A 116 8.42 17.13 6.77
C VAL A 116 7.62 18.33 7.30
N GLU A 117 8.27 19.39 7.77
CA GLU A 117 7.60 20.61 8.27
C GLU A 117 6.75 21.30 7.19
N ARG A 118 7.17 21.21 5.93
CA ARG A 118 6.48 21.84 4.79
C ARG A 118 5.40 20.95 4.16
N ALA A 119 5.23 19.72 4.65
CA ALA A 119 4.24 18.80 4.13
C ALA A 119 2.82 19.23 4.52
N ASP A 120 1.85 18.99 3.64
CA ASP A 120 0.43 19.05 3.99
C ASP A 120 -0.05 17.68 4.50
N VAL A 121 0.45 16.60 3.89
CA VAL A 121 0.23 15.22 4.31
C VAL A 121 1.56 14.47 4.34
N ILE A 122 1.74 13.65 5.37
CA ILE A 122 2.89 12.75 5.54
C ILE A 122 2.35 11.33 5.61
N PHE A 123 2.70 10.49 4.63
CA PHE A 123 2.41 9.06 4.64
C PHE A 123 3.60 8.27 5.17
N VAL A 124 3.37 7.56 6.27
CA VAL A 124 4.28 6.55 6.80
C VAL A 124 3.63 5.18 6.70
N ASN A 125 4.41 4.10 6.66
CA ASN A 125 3.81 2.77 6.67
C ASN A 125 3.12 2.48 8.01
N GLY A 126 3.73 2.92 9.12
CA GLY A 126 3.30 2.55 10.45
C GLY A 126 3.74 1.13 10.80
N LEU A 127 3.06 0.50 11.77
CA LEU A 127 3.42 -0.83 12.29
C LEU A 127 4.86 -0.91 12.84
N GLY A 128 5.45 0.24 13.21
CA GLY A 128 6.77 0.32 13.81
C GLY A 128 7.95 0.31 12.84
N LEU A 129 7.71 0.44 11.52
CA LEU A 129 8.75 0.38 10.49
C LEU A 129 9.67 1.61 10.48
N GLU A 130 9.11 2.82 10.34
CA GLU A 130 9.88 4.07 10.20
C GLU A 130 9.77 4.97 11.44
N ASP A 131 9.80 4.40 12.65
CA ASP A 131 9.63 5.14 13.91
C ASP A 131 10.48 6.42 14.00
N PRO A 132 11.78 6.44 13.65
CA PRO A 132 12.56 7.68 13.67
C PRO A 132 12.00 8.78 12.76
N THR A 133 11.48 8.40 11.58
CA THR A 133 10.87 9.36 10.65
C THR A 133 9.50 9.81 11.14
N LEU A 134 8.72 8.92 11.73
CA LEU A 134 7.44 9.25 12.36
C LEU A 134 7.63 10.21 13.55
N GLU A 135 8.63 9.98 14.40
CA GLU A 135 8.99 10.86 15.50
C GLU A 135 9.45 12.24 15.01
N LEU A 136 10.31 12.27 13.97
CA LEU A 136 10.73 13.52 13.34
C LEU A 136 9.54 14.32 12.79
N ALA A 137 8.61 13.65 12.09
CA ALA A 137 7.39 14.26 11.58
C ALA A 137 6.52 14.80 12.73
N ARG A 138 6.25 13.98 13.76
CA ARG A 138 5.46 14.41 14.94
C ARG A 138 6.12 15.58 15.67
N ALA A 139 7.44 15.67 15.69
CA ALA A 139 8.16 16.77 16.33
C ALA A 139 8.07 18.09 15.55
N ASN A 140 8.16 18.06 14.22
CA ASN A 140 8.35 19.25 13.39
C ASN A 140 7.11 19.65 12.57
N ALA A 141 6.26 18.70 12.18
CA ALA A 141 5.18 18.88 11.20
C ALA A 141 3.81 19.05 11.88
N LYS A 142 3.68 20.02 12.81
CA LYS A 142 2.49 20.18 13.67
C LYS A 142 1.19 20.53 12.93
N ASN A 143 1.31 21.06 11.72
CA ASN A 143 0.18 21.46 10.89
C ASN A 143 -0.13 20.43 9.79
N SER A 144 0.67 19.37 9.68
CA SER A 144 0.55 18.35 8.65
C SER A 144 -0.33 17.20 9.16
N VAL A 145 -1.05 16.56 8.24
CA VAL A 145 -1.69 15.29 8.53
C VAL A 145 -0.63 14.19 8.50
N VAL A 146 -0.47 13.46 9.60
CA VAL A 146 0.39 12.28 9.63
C VAL A 146 -0.50 11.04 9.56
N CYS A 147 -0.29 10.23 8.53
CA CYS A 147 -1.09 9.06 8.22
C CYS A 147 -0.22 7.80 8.23
N GLU A 148 -0.55 6.84 9.09
CA GLU A 148 0.10 5.53 9.22
C GLU A 148 -0.68 4.51 8.38
N LEU A 149 -0.34 4.35 7.10
CA LEU A 149 -1.14 3.63 6.10
C LEU A 149 -1.45 2.18 6.51
N GLY A 150 -0.44 1.42 6.91
CA GLY A 150 -0.57 0.02 7.36
C GLY A 150 -1.44 -0.12 8.60
N THR A 151 -1.29 0.81 9.55
CA THR A 151 -2.10 0.83 10.78
C THR A 151 -3.56 1.21 10.48
N ALA A 152 -3.79 2.07 9.48
CA ALA A 152 -5.11 2.53 9.09
C ALA A 152 -5.93 1.48 8.32
N ILE A 153 -5.29 0.49 7.68
CA ILE A 153 -5.99 -0.53 6.87
C ILE A 153 -6.03 -1.92 7.52
N LEU A 154 -5.18 -2.16 8.52
CA LEU A 154 -4.99 -3.49 9.10
C LEU A 154 -5.35 -3.50 10.59
N PRO A 155 -6.45 -4.19 10.97
CA PRO A 155 -6.82 -4.30 12.38
C PRO A 155 -5.77 -5.12 13.13
N LYS A 156 -5.62 -4.89 14.44
CA LYS A 156 -4.57 -5.53 15.25
C LYS A 156 -4.67 -7.05 15.25
N GLY A 157 -5.88 -7.59 15.12
CA GLY A 157 -6.11 -9.04 14.99
C GLY A 157 -5.52 -9.66 13.72
N SER A 158 -5.25 -8.85 12.69
CA SER A 158 -4.67 -9.28 11.41
C SER A 158 -3.17 -8.97 11.30
N TRP A 159 -2.54 -8.50 12.38
CA TRP A 159 -1.09 -8.29 12.41
C TRP A 159 -0.37 -9.63 12.46
N ILE A 160 0.65 -9.80 11.61
CA ILE A 160 1.46 -11.01 11.59
C ILE A 160 2.68 -10.80 12.49
N PHE A 161 2.90 -11.74 13.41
CA PHE A 161 4.14 -11.89 14.16
C PHE A 161 4.79 -13.20 13.74
N ASP A 162 6.07 -13.17 13.46
CA ASP A 162 6.86 -14.28 12.92
C ASP A 162 8.21 -14.38 13.63
N PHE A 163 9.14 -15.17 13.09
CA PHE A 163 10.45 -15.36 13.70
C PHE A 163 11.34 -14.11 13.64
N SER A 164 11.09 -13.19 12.70
CA SER A 164 11.83 -11.93 12.54
C SER A 164 11.18 -10.78 13.33
N PHE A 165 9.86 -10.84 13.48
CA PHE A 165 9.00 -9.90 14.20
C PHE A 165 8.24 -10.62 15.31
N PRO A 166 8.92 -11.06 16.38
CA PRO A 166 8.29 -11.86 17.42
C PRO A 166 7.39 -11.00 18.32
N MET A 167 6.33 -11.62 18.83
CA MET A 167 5.31 -10.92 19.62
C MET A 167 5.86 -10.27 20.91
N ASP A 168 6.90 -10.84 21.50
CA ASP A 168 7.59 -10.28 22.68
C ASP A 168 8.42 -9.03 22.35
N GLY A 169 8.83 -8.86 21.09
CA GLY A 169 9.45 -7.64 20.56
C GLY A 169 8.47 -6.47 20.36
N GLY A 170 7.16 -6.74 20.42
CA GLY A 170 6.11 -5.71 20.48
C GLY A 170 5.77 -5.01 19.17
N LYS A 171 6.47 -5.32 18.05
CA LYS A 171 6.21 -4.80 16.71
C LYS A 171 5.87 -5.94 15.75
N PRO A 172 4.77 -5.86 14.98
CA PRO A 172 4.43 -6.88 13.99
C PRO A 172 5.29 -6.72 12.73
N ASN A 173 5.19 -7.68 11.81
CA ASN A 173 5.75 -7.56 10.48
C ASN A 173 5.11 -6.36 9.75
N PRO A 174 5.89 -5.36 9.27
CA PRO A 174 5.31 -4.15 8.69
C PRO A 174 5.08 -4.21 7.17
N HIS A 175 5.45 -5.28 6.47
CA HIS A 175 5.59 -5.32 5.01
C HIS A 175 4.27 -5.58 4.27
N VAL A 176 3.24 -4.80 4.60
CA VAL A 176 1.86 -4.96 4.13
C VAL A 176 1.76 -4.82 2.60
N TRP A 177 2.57 -3.94 2.00
CA TRP A 177 2.55 -3.68 0.55
C TRP A 177 2.97 -4.87 -0.30
N THR A 178 3.57 -5.91 0.28
CA THR A 178 3.93 -7.14 -0.45
C THR A 178 2.73 -7.99 -0.83
N SER A 179 1.56 -7.70 -0.27
CA SER A 179 0.27 -8.20 -0.74
C SER A 179 -0.38 -7.18 -1.67
N PRO A 180 -0.39 -7.39 -3.01
CA PRO A 180 -1.08 -6.52 -3.97
C PRO A 180 -2.52 -6.18 -3.57
N PHE A 181 -3.21 -7.13 -2.94
CA PHE A 181 -4.57 -6.89 -2.47
C PHE A 181 -4.64 -5.89 -1.32
N LEU A 182 -3.74 -5.96 -0.34
CA LEU A 182 -3.73 -5.00 0.78
C LEU A 182 -3.35 -3.59 0.31
N VAL A 183 -2.64 -3.46 -0.82
CA VAL A 183 -2.34 -2.16 -1.44
C VAL A 183 -3.61 -1.40 -1.85
N LEU A 184 -4.74 -2.07 -2.11
CA LEU A 184 -6.01 -1.39 -2.40
C LEU A 184 -6.45 -0.46 -1.26
N GLY A 185 -6.19 -0.86 -0.01
CA GLY A 185 -6.43 -0.01 1.15
C GLY A 185 -5.55 1.24 1.16
N TYR A 186 -4.27 1.10 0.78
CA TYR A 186 -3.35 2.24 0.66
C TYR A 186 -3.84 3.20 -0.42
N LEU A 187 -4.21 2.67 -1.59
CA LEU A 187 -4.72 3.48 -2.70
C LEU A 187 -5.96 4.28 -2.32
N ASN A 188 -6.88 3.71 -1.55
CA ASN A 188 -8.09 4.41 -1.11
C ASN A 188 -7.72 5.63 -0.24
N ILE A 189 -6.92 5.41 0.80
CA ILE A 189 -6.50 6.48 1.72
C ILE A 189 -5.71 7.57 0.99
N ILE A 190 -4.78 7.19 0.11
CA ILE A 190 -3.98 8.13 -0.66
C ILE A 190 -4.87 8.97 -1.58
N ARG A 191 -5.85 8.35 -2.26
CA ARG A 191 -6.83 9.04 -3.11
C ARG A 191 -7.64 10.06 -2.32
N ASP A 192 -8.17 9.66 -1.17
CA ASP A 192 -9.04 10.53 -0.35
C ASP A 192 -8.25 11.74 0.17
N ALA A 193 -7.03 11.54 0.63
CA ALA A 193 -6.16 12.63 1.04
C ALA A 193 -5.78 13.55 -0.15
N ALA A 194 -5.40 12.98 -1.30
CA ALA A 194 -4.99 13.76 -2.46
C ALA A 194 -6.14 14.60 -3.04
N THR A 195 -7.35 14.05 -3.11
CA THR A 195 -8.54 14.78 -3.55
C THR A 195 -8.98 15.85 -2.55
N ALA A 196 -8.77 15.62 -1.25
CA ALA A 196 -8.99 16.65 -0.23
C ALA A 196 -7.98 17.80 -0.33
N LEU A 197 -6.71 17.52 -0.66
CA LEU A 197 -5.66 18.53 -0.85
C LEU A 197 -5.88 19.41 -2.08
N ASP A 198 -6.28 18.81 -3.21
CA ASP A 198 -6.56 19.51 -4.47
C ASP A 198 -7.86 19.00 -5.12
N PRO A 199 -9.02 19.54 -4.69
CA PRO A 199 -10.32 19.16 -5.25
C PRO A 199 -10.44 19.45 -6.75
N SER A 200 -9.66 20.40 -7.28
CA SER A 200 -9.67 20.74 -8.71
C SER A 200 -9.05 19.66 -9.59
N SER A 201 -8.19 18.80 -9.01
CA SER A 201 -7.54 17.66 -9.67
C SER A 201 -8.29 16.34 -9.48
N MET A 202 -9.48 16.34 -8.86
CA MET A 202 -10.22 15.13 -8.48
C MET A 202 -10.43 14.15 -9.64
N GLU A 203 -10.82 14.64 -10.82
CA GLU A 203 -11.07 13.79 -11.99
C GLU A 203 -9.80 13.04 -12.43
N ILE A 204 -8.63 13.69 -12.39
CA ILE A 204 -7.33 13.07 -12.73
C ILE A 204 -6.96 12.03 -11.66
N ILE A 205 -7.10 12.38 -10.39
CA ILE A 205 -6.77 11.51 -9.26
C ILE A 205 -7.66 10.26 -9.27
N ASP A 206 -8.97 10.41 -9.51
CA ASP A 206 -9.92 9.30 -9.58
C ASP A 206 -9.64 8.39 -10.78
N ALA A 207 -9.26 8.97 -11.93
CA ALA A 207 -8.85 8.19 -13.09
C ALA A 207 -7.56 7.38 -12.81
N ASN A 208 -6.61 7.94 -12.06
CA ASN A 208 -5.40 7.25 -11.64
C ASN A 208 -5.70 6.16 -10.60
N TYR A 209 -6.54 6.45 -9.62
CA TYR A 209 -7.03 5.49 -8.62
C TYR A 209 -7.61 4.24 -9.28
N ILE A 210 -8.49 4.42 -10.29
CA ILE A 210 -9.09 3.31 -11.04
C ILE A 210 -8.02 2.47 -11.76
N LYS A 211 -7.04 3.11 -12.40
CA LYS A 211 -5.96 2.40 -13.11
C LYS A 211 -5.09 1.61 -12.14
N LEU A 212 -4.66 2.23 -11.03
CA LEU A 212 -3.80 1.60 -10.04
C LEU A 212 -4.51 0.45 -9.33
N SER A 213 -5.78 0.62 -8.99
CA SER A 213 -6.59 -0.43 -8.36
C SER A 213 -6.73 -1.65 -9.30
N ARG A 214 -6.95 -1.42 -10.60
CA ARG A 214 -6.97 -2.51 -11.60
C ARG A 214 -5.63 -3.24 -11.68
N ILE A 215 -4.51 -2.51 -11.72
CA ILE A 215 -3.18 -3.14 -11.72
C ILE A 215 -2.98 -4.01 -10.48
N ALA A 216 -3.37 -3.51 -9.30
CA ALA A 216 -3.25 -4.27 -8.05
C ALA A 216 -4.12 -5.54 -8.05
N MET A 217 -5.37 -5.45 -8.53
CA MET A 217 -6.28 -6.59 -8.65
C MET A 217 -5.81 -7.61 -9.71
N ASP A 218 -5.35 -7.15 -10.87
CA ASP A 218 -4.84 -8.02 -11.93
C ASP A 218 -3.57 -8.74 -11.47
N LEU A 219 -2.69 -8.05 -10.72
CA LEU A 219 -1.50 -8.65 -10.12
C LEU A 219 -1.87 -9.67 -9.05
N ASP A 220 -2.82 -9.35 -8.18
CA ASP A 220 -3.34 -10.28 -7.17
C ASP A 220 -3.83 -11.60 -7.81
N GLU A 221 -4.68 -11.49 -8.84
CA GLU A 221 -5.23 -12.64 -9.54
C GLU A 221 -4.16 -13.43 -10.30
N ALA A 222 -3.22 -12.74 -10.95
CA ALA A 222 -2.09 -13.38 -11.61
C ALA A 222 -1.22 -14.16 -10.63
N VAL A 223 -0.94 -13.61 -9.44
CA VAL A 223 -0.14 -14.28 -8.40
C VAL A 223 -0.90 -15.47 -7.81
N LYS A 224 -2.22 -15.36 -7.55
CA LYS A 224 -3.07 -16.49 -7.16
C LYS A 224 -3.01 -17.62 -8.19
N THR A 225 -3.23 -17.28 -9.45
CA THR A 225 -3.22 -18.23 -10.57
C THR A 225 -1.86 -18.92 -10.69
N ALA A 226 -0.77 -18.16 -10.66
CA ALA A 226 0.58 -18.71 -10.71
C ALA A 226 0.88 -19.62 -9.51
N SER A 227 0.51 -19.20 -8.31
CA SER A 227 0.74 -19.98 -7.08
C SER A 227 -0.05 -21.28 -7.05
N ALA A 228 -1.24 -21.30 -7.65
CA ALA A 228 -2.04 -22.52 -7.80
C ALA A 228 -1.36 -23.60 -8.67
N THR A 229 -0.41 -23.21 -9.54
CA THR A 229 0.39 -24.17 -10.33
C THR A 229 1.46 -24.90 -9.51
N ILE A 230 1.77 -24.42 -8.31
CA ILE A 230 2.77 -24.99 -7.40
C ILE A 230 2.04 -25.84 -6.36
N ALA A 231 2.46 -27.09 -6.19
CA ALA A 231 1.89 -27.98 -5.17
C ALA A 231 2.11 -27.37 -3.76
N PRO A 232 1.13 -27.44 -2.84
CA PRO A 232 1.26 -26.82 -1.51
C PRO A 232 2.54 -27.19 -0.75
N ALA A 233 3.01 -28.44 -0.87
CA ALA A 233 4.24 -28.90 -0.23
C ALA A 233 5.52 -28.18 -0.74
N ASN A 234 5.45 -27.55 -1.91
CA ASN A 234 6.56 -26.81 -2.53
C ASN A 234 6.42 -25.29 -2.36
N ARG A 235 5.38 -24.80 -1.67
CA ARG A 235 5.16 -23.37 -1.45
C ARG A 235 5.93 -22.90 -0.21
N LYS A 236 7.24 -23.13 -0.21
CA LYS A 236 8.18 -22.68 0.83
C LYS A 236 9.05 -21.56 0.29
N LEU A 237 9.14 -20.46 1.02
CA LEU A 237 9.94 -19.29 0.66
C LEU A 237 11.11 -19.17 1.64
N LEU A 238 12.33 -19.21 1.10
CA LEU A 238 13.51 -18.66 1.76
C LEU A 238 13.85 -17.35 1.07
N THR A 239 13.79 -16.24 1.81
CA THR A 239 14.01 -14.89 1.29
C THR A 239 15.26 -14.27 1.89
N TYR A 240 15.77 -13.21 1.26
CA TYR A 240 16.88 -12.45 1.85
C TYR A 240 16.45 -11.75 3.15
N HIS A 241 15.30 -11.06 3.13
CA HIS A 241 14.69 -10.40 4.27
C HIS A 241 13.26 -10.92 4.47
N ASP A 242 12.79 -10.97 5.71
CA ASP A 242 11.44 -11.42 6.06
C ASP A 242 10.35 -10.36 5.77
N ALA A 243 10.18 -10.06 4.47
CA ALA A 243 9.24 -9.05 3.99
C ALA A 243 7.94 -9.65 3.42
N TYR A 244 7.83 -10.97 3.30
CA TYR A 244 6.78 -11.61 2.50
C TYR A 244 5.69 -12.28 3.33
N ALA A 245 5.58 -11.97 4.62
CA ALA A 245 4.58 -12.58 5.51
C ALA A 245 3.14 -12.42 5.00
N TYR A 246 2.74 -11.20 4.59
CA TYR A 246 1.40 -10.95 4.04
C TYR A 246 1.18 -11.55 2.65
N PHE A 247 2.24 -11.62 1.83
CA PHE A 247 2.21 -12.36 0.57
C PHE A 247 1.97 -13.86 0.84
N ALA A 248 2.71 -14.41 1.80
CA ALA A 248 2.69 -15.83 2.12
C ALA A 248 1.32 -16.27 2.67
N ASP A 249 0.76 -15.51 3.61
CA ASP A 249 -0.59 -15.72 4.13
C ASP A 249 -1.63 -15.75 3.00
N ARG A 250 -1.59 -14.76 2.10
CA ARG A 250 -2.58 -14.63 1.02
C ARG A 250 -2.49 -15.72 -0.05
N TYR A 251 -1.28 -16.12 -0.44
CA TYR A 251 -1.08 -17.05 -1.57
C TYR A 251 -0.74 -18.48 -1.13
N GLY A 252 -0.78 -18.76 0.18
CA GLY A 252 -0.57 -20.08 0.77
C GLY A 252 0.87 -20.55 0.69
N TYR A 253 1.82 -19.66 0.98
CA TYR A 253 3.23 -20.01 1.18
C TYR A 253 3.58 -20.04 2.66
N GLU A 254 4.65 -20.76 2.97
CA GLU A 254 5.32 -20.76 4.26
C GLU A 254 6.66 -20.02 4.10
N VAL A 255 6.87 -18.95 4.87
CA VAL A 255 8.20 -18.33 4.98
C VAL A 255 9.02 -19.17 5.95
N VAL A 256 9.94 -19.99 5.42
CA VAL A 256 10.72 -20.93 6.22
C VAL A 256 11.98 -20.32 6.81
N GLY A 257 12.37 -19.13 6.36
CA GLY A 257 13.49 -18.38 6.90
C GLY A 257 13.77 -17.10 6.12
N ALA A 258 14.55 -16.23 6.74
CA ALA A 258 15.17 -15.08 6.09
C ALA A 258 16.68 -15.11 6.35
N ILE A 259 17.46 -14.87 5.30
CA ILE A 259 18.93 -14.88 5.35
C ILE A 259 19.45 -13.75 6.25
N GLN A 260 18.73 -12.62 6.28
CA GLN A 260 19.07 -11.40 6.98
C GLN A 260 17.78 -10.71 7.50
N PRO A 261 17.27 -11.12 8.67
CA PRO A 261 15.98 -10.62 9.18
C PRO A 261 16.03 -9.18 9.72
N GLN A 262 17.20 -8.63 10.04
CA GLN A 262 17.30 -7.30 10.70
C GLN A 262 18.46 -6.40 10.21
N SER A 263 19.55 -6.97 9.69
CA SER A 263 20.70 -6.21 9.19
C SER A 263 20.86 -6.41 7.69
N PHE A 264 21.33 -5.40 6.95
CA PHE A 264 21.71 -5.57 5.55
C PHE A 264 23.22 -5.79 5.37
N GLU A 265 23.89 -6.18 6.45
CA GLU A 265 25.27 -6.66 6.36
C GLU A 265 25.30 -8.05 5.72
N GLU A 266 26.40 -8.34 5.02
CA GLU A 266 26.60 -9.68 4.47
C GLU A 266 26.64 -10.71 5.61
N PRO A 267 25.91 -11.85 5.48
CA PRO A 267 25.93 -12.90 6.49
C PRO A 267 27.35 -13.42 6.71
N SER A 268 27.68 -13.69 7.97
CA SER A 268 28.90 -14.38 8.33
C SER A 268 28.95 -15.79 7.72
N PRO A 269 30.15 -16.38 7.53
CA PRO A 269 30.27 -17.75 7.03
C PRO A 269 29.48 -18.79 7.84
N LYS A 270 29.29 -18.55 9.15
CA LYS A 270 28.49 -19.41 10.02
C LYS A 270 26.99 -19.31 9.70
N GLU A 271 26.49 -18.11 9.45
CA GLU A 271 25.10 -17.89 9.05
C GLU A 271 24.83 -18.51 7.68
N ILE A 272 25.76 -18.36 6.73
CA ILE A 272 25.67 -19.01 5.41
C ILE A 272 25.58 -20.54 5.57
N ALA A 273 26.44 -21.15 6.39
CA ALA A 273 26.41 -22.59 6.63
C ALA A 273 25.07 -23.04 7.26
N ASN A 274 24.57 -22.30 8.26
CA ASN A 274 23.28 -22.59 8.88
C ASN A 274 22.12 -22.50 7.87
N LEU A 275 22.16 -21.52 6.96
CA LEU A 275 21.16 -21.35 5.91
C LEU A 275 21.20 -22.49 4.90
N ILE A 276 22.39 -22.92 4.47
CA ILE A 276 22.52 -24.09 3.58
C ILE A 276 21.94 -25.34 4.24
N ASP A 277 22.22 -25.56 5.53
CA ASP A 277 21.66 -26.68 6.28
C ASP A 277 20.13 -26.58 6.41
N GLN A 278 19.61 -25.38 6.61
CA GLN A 278 18.16 -25.11 6.65
C GLN A 278 17.50 -25.38 5.30
N VAL A 279 18.05 -24.90 4.19
CA VAL A 279 17.53 -25.16 2.82
C VAL A 279 17.46 -26.66 2.56
N LYS A 280 18.52 -27.40 2.90
CA LYS A 280 18.57 -28.87 2.76
C LYS A 280 17.56 -29.57 3.64
N LYS A 281 17.45 -29.16 4.90
CA LYS A 281 16.53 -29.76 5.89
C LYS A 281 15.07 -29.53 5.51
N GLU A 282 14.74 -28.32 5.07
CA GLU A 282 13.37 -27.93 4.73
C GLU A 282 12.93 -28.38 3.33
N GLY A 283 13.87 -28.86 2.50
CA GLY A 283 13.58 -29.33 1.14
C GLY A 283 13.11 -28.20 0.23
N VAL A 284 13.59 -26.98 0.45
CA VAL A 284 13.26 -25.82 -0.37
C VAL A 284 13.82 -26.04 -1.78
N VAL A 285 13.06 -25.65 -2.81
CA VAL A 285 13.43 -25.87 -4.23
C VAL A 285 13.87 -24.59 -4.95
N ALA A 286 13.76 -23.43 -4.30
CA ALA A 286 14.19 -22.14 -4.84
C ALA A 286 14.52 -21.15 -3.71
N VAL A 287 15.56 -20.34 -3.90
CA VAL A 287 15.94 -19.24 -3.00
C VAL A 287 15.78 -17.93 -3.74
N PHE A 288 15.12 -16.94 -3.12
CA PHE A 288 14.83 -15.66 -3.76
C PHE A 288 15.72 -14.56 -3.19
N GLY A 289 16.47 -13.91 -4.08
CA GLY A 289 17.23 -12.70 -3.77
C GLY A 289 16.38 -11.43 -3.80
N SER A 290 16.99 -10.32 -3.43
CA SER A 290 16.41 -8.99 -3.57
C SER A 290 17.22 -8.19 -4.59
N GLU A 291 16.56 -7.55 -5.56
CA GLU A 291 17.23 -6.62 -6.50
C GLU A 291 17.85 -5.41 -5.78
N VAL A 292 17.30 -5.09 -4.60
CA VAL A 292 17.80 -4.02 -3.73
C VAL A 292 19.15 -4.44 -3.08
N PHE A 293 19.42 -5.75 -3.00
CA PHE A 293 20.60 -6.34 -2.35
C PHE A 293 21.16 -7.53 -3.14
N PRO A 294 21.80 -7.30 -4.31
CA PRO A 294 22.45 -8.36 -5.06
C PRO A 294 23.63 -8.90 -4.25
N SER A 295 23.50 -10.11 -3.71
CA SER A 295 24.57 -10.77 -2.96
C SER A 295 25.02 -12.06 -3.67
N PRO A 296 26.33 -12.24 -3.94
CA PRO A 296 26.87 -13.50 -4.47
C PRO A 296 26.67 -14.66 -3.47
N VAL A 297 26.33 -14.37 -2.21
CA VAL A 297 26.01 -15.38 -1.20
C VAL A 297 24.80 -16.21 -1.60
N LEU A 298 23.80 -15.62 -2.27
CA LEU A 298 22.61 -16.36 -2.71
C LEU A 298 22.95 -17.41 -3.76
N GLU A 299 23.82 -17.07 -4.72
CA GLU A 299 24.33 -18.02 -5.70
C GLU A 299 25.13 -19.14 -5.03
N GLN A 300 25.92 -18.80 -4.01
CA GLN A 300 26.67 -19.78 -3.22
C GLN A 300 25.72 -20.72 -2.47
N ILE A 301 24.71 -20.19 -1.78
CA ILE A 301 23.70 -20.98 -1.06
C ILE A 301 22.98 -21.91 -2.05
N GLY A 302 22.53 -21.39 -3.19
CA GLY A 302 21.87 -22.19 -4.22
C GLY A 302 22.76 -23.35 -4.69
N LYS A 303 24.00 -23.05 -5.06
CA LYS A 303 24.97 -24.05 -5.51
C LYS A 303 25.27 -25.11 -4.44
N GLU A 304 25.43 -24.73 -3.18
CA GLU A 304 25.80 -25.64 -2.09
C GLU A 304 24.61 -26.42 -1.52
N ALA A 305 23.39 -25.89 -1.67
CA ALA A 305 22.14 -26.55 -1.30
C ALA A 305 21.53 -27.38 -2.43
N GLY A 306 21.96 -27.16 -3.68
CA GLY A 306 21.48 -27.88 -4.86
C GLY A 306 20.15 -27.34 -5.40
N VAL A 307 19.94 -26.03 -5.30
CA VAL A 307 18.73 -25.28 -5.69
C VAL A 307 19.05 -24.10 -6.60
#